data_AF-A0A081ESW8-F1
#
_entry.id   AF-A0A081ESW8-F1
#
_cell.length_a   1.000
_cell.length_b   1.000
_cell.length_c   1.000
_cell.angle_alpha   90.00
_cell.angle_beta   90.00
_cell.angle_gamma   90.00
#
_symmetry.space_group_name_H-M   'P 1'
#
loop_
_entity.id
_entity.type
_entity.pdbx_description
1 polymer ?
#
loop_
_entity_poly.entity_id
_entity_poly.type
_entity_poly.pdbx_seq_one_letter_code
_entity_poly.pdbx_strand_id
1 'polypeptide(L)'
;MADGTASIGSFSDPVVVDPGPSLLVALVAAYRDAAPAAVDPDLDALRDGAEADDDPLSPVADLPRLTVLARERAVDAITDRFRSASRLAAVVEAGIWDLRMLVESQPNAVLAGRSDGCVLIAAAEESDDGDATSTDRGPWCRIGSDPTLRDRYDALLADAETVRVRTPSRHRLYGALRERCGEEVADEAVRLLDEDGGGSESLDRSGARVRAYAAGERLG
;
A
#
# COMPACT_ATOMS: atom_id res chain seq x y z
N MET A 1 -10.09 -24.84 14.50
CA MET A 1 -11.26 -23.97 14.29
C MET A 1 -10.71 -22.64 13.80
N ALA A 2 -10.97 -22.29 12.54
CA ALA A 2 -10.56 -21.00 11.96
C ALA A 2 -11.65 -19.98 12.30
N ASP A 3 -11.27 -18.89 12.96
CA ASP A 3 -12.22 -17.93 13.54
C ASP A 3 -12.41 -16.76 12.56
N GLY A 4 -13.26 -16.94 11.54
CA GLY A 4 -13.76 -15.88 10.65
C GLY A 4 -12.73 -15.07 9.83
N THR A 5 -13.22 -14.16 8.99
CA THR A 5 -12.41 -13.21 8.20
C THR A 5 -11.93 -12.06 9.07
N ALA A 6 -10.62 -11.85 9.25
CA ALA A 6 -10.07 -10.76 10.08
C ALA A 6 -10.41 -9.37 9.53
N SER A 7 -11.09 -8.54 10.34
CA SER A 7 -11.23 -7.11 10.07
C SER A 7 -10.28 -6.34 10.98
N ILE A 8 -9.42 -5.50 10.40
CA ILE A 8 -8.45 -4.68 11.13
C ILE A 8 -9.18 -3.78 12.15
N GLY A 9 -10.37 -3.29 11.80
CA GLY A 9 -11.17 -2.40 12.64
C GLY A 9 -11.76 -3.04 13.90
N SER A 10 -11.69 -4.36 14.07
CA SER A 10 -12.11 -5.01 15.32
C SER A 10 -11.05 -4.92 16.44
N PHE A 11 -9.81 -4.57 16.08
CA PHE A 11 -8.69 -4.50 17.02
C PHE A 11 -8.50 -3.08 17.52
N SER A 12 -8.20 -2.94 18.80
CA SER A 12 -7.77 -1.66 19.36
C SER A 12 -6.26 -1.49 19.16
N ASP A 13 -5.88 -0.44 18.42
CA ASP A 13 -4.47 -0.08 18.14
C ASP A 13 -3.69 -1.25 17.49
N PRO A 14 -4.13 -1.78 16.34
CA PRO A 14 -3.58 -3.02 15.78
C PRO A 14 -2.12 -2.90 15.35
N VAL A 15 -1.38 -3.98 15.58
CA VAL A 15 -0.02 -4.21 15.12
C VAL A 15 0.03 -5.47 14.26
N VAL A 16 0.57 -5.38 13.04
CA VAL A 16 0.89 -6.55 12.21
C VAL A 16 2.39 -6.81 12.24
N VAL A 17 2.78 -8.05 12.53
CA VAL A 17 4.20 -8.45 12.67
C VAL A 17 4.60 -9.47 11.61
N ASP A 18 5.76 -9.24 11.00
CA ASP A 18 6.37 -10.00 9.90
C ASP A 18 5.38 -10.39 8.78
N PRO A 19 4.63 -9.43 8.22
CA PRO A 19 3.80 -9.72 7.08
C PRO A 19 4.66 -10.07 5.87
N GLY A 20 4.32 -11.17 5.19
CA GLY A 20 4.85 -11.45 3.86
C GLY A 20 4.34 -10.43 2.83
N PRO A 21 4.94 -10.37 1.62
CA PRO A 21 4.53 -9.43 0.57
C PRO A 21 3.04 -9.50 0.23
N SER A 22 2.48 -10.71 0.15
CA SER A 22 1.05 -10.91 -0.15
C SER A 22 0.13 -10.36 0.95
N LEU A 23 0.55 -10.44 2.22
CA LEU A 23 -0.23 -9.89 3.33
C LEU A 23 -0.19 -8.36 3.28
N LEU A 24 0.98 -7.76 3.01
CA LEU A 24 1.07 -6.31 2.85
C LEU A 24 0.19 -5.81 1.70
N VAL A 25 0.17 -6.49 0.55
CA VAL A 25 -0.71 -6.15 -0.58
C VAL A 25 -2.18 -6.23 -0.17
N ALA A 26 -2.59 -7.29 0.53
CA ALA A 26 -3.96 -7.46 1.00
C ALA A 26 -4.37 -6.38 2.01
N LEU A 27 -3.47 -6.01 2.92
CA LEU A 27 -3.70 -4.93 3.87
C LEU A 27 -3.88 -3.59 3.14
N VAL A 28 -2.98 -3.22 2.21
CA VAL A 28 -3.13 -1.99 1.41
C VAL A 28 -4.43 -2.01 0.59
N ALA A 29 -4.80 -3.18 0.02
CA ALA A 29 -6.05 -3.34 -0.70
C ALA A 29 -7.28 -3.08 0.19
N ALA A 30 -7.26 -3.51 1.45
CA ALA A 30 -8.36 -3.24 2.38
C ALA A 30 -8.55 -1.74 2.64
N TYR A 31 -7.47 -0.95 2.75
CA TYR A 31 -7.56 0.52 2.87
C TYR A 31 -8.01 1.16 1.56
N ARG A 32 -7.56 0.65 0.41
CA ARG A 32 -8.04 1.09 -0.90
C ARG A 32 -9.54 0.86 -1.05
N ASP A 33 -10.04 -0.30 -0.65
CA ASP A 33 -11.45 -0.63 -0.79
C ASP A 33 -12.33 0.24 0.11
N ALA A 34 -11.80 0.67 1.26
CA ALA A 34 -12.48 1.59 2.17
C ALA A 34 -12.42 3.06 1.72
N ALA A 35 -11.31 3.49 1.10
CA ALA A 35 -11.08 4.88 0.67
C ALA A 35 -10.33 4.94 -0.67
N PRO A 36 -11.00 4.59 -1.80
CA PRO A 36 -10.33 4.43 -3.09
C PRO A 36 -9.74 5.74 -3.62
N ALA A 37 -10.48 6.84 -3.50
CA ALA A 37 -10.06 8.17 -3.97
C ALA A 37 -8.82 8.70 -3.23
N ALA A 38 -8.46 8.16 -2.07
CA ALA A 38 -7.27 8.58 -1.33
C ALA A 38 -6.09 7.63 -1.57
N VAL A 39 -6.33 6.32 -1.63
CA VAL A 39 -5.25 5.31 -1.76
C VAL A 39 -4.86 5.01 -3.21
N ASP A 40 -5.82 4.96 -4.12
CA ASP A 40 -5.60 4.67 -5.55
C ASP A 40 -6.51 5.56 -6.43
N PRO A 41 -6.34 6.89 -6.37
CA PRO A 41 -7.17 7.81 -7.14
C PRO A 41 -7.00 7.60 -8.65
N ASP A 42 -8.14 7.62 -9.34
CA ASP A 42 -8.17 7.82 -10.79
C ASP A 42 -7.88 9.30 -11.14
N LEU A 43 -7.80 9.59 -12.43
CA LEU A 43 -7.43 10.92 -12.90
C LEU A 43 -8.46 11.99 -12.49
N ASP A 44 -9.74 11.65 -12.47
CA ASP A 44 -10.79 12.60 -12.09
C ASP A 44 -10.73 12.90 -10.59
N ALA A 45 -10.53 11.89 -9.74
CA ALA A 45 -10.31 12.09 -8.31
C ALA A 45 -9.03 12.91 -8.01
N LEU A 46 -7.99 12.79 -8.83
CA LEU A 46 -6.77 13.62 -8.71
C LEU A 46 -7.04 15.09 -9.06
N ARG A 47 -7.83 15.35 -10.11
CA ARG A 47 -8.23 16.71 -10.50
C ARG A 47 -9.10 17.35 -9.42
N ASP A 48 -10.15 16.63 -9.00
CA ASP A 48 -11.07 17.08 -7.96
C ASP A 48 -10.31 17.38 -6.66
N GLY A 49 -9.42 16.48 -6.23
CA GLY A 49 -8.61 16.65 -5.03
C GLY A 49 -7.59 17.79 -5.12
N ALA A 50 -7.16 18.16 -6.32
CA ALA A 50 -6.24 19.28 -6.53
C ALA A 50 -6.96 20.64 -6.60
N GLU A 51 -8.27 20.65 -6.90
CA GLU A 51 -9.11 21.85 -6.86
C GLU A 51 -9.71 22.11 -5.48
N ALA A 52 -9.87 21.05 -4.68
CA ALA A 52 -10.35 21.15 -3.31
C ALA A 52 -9.32 21.86 -2.40
N ASP A 53 -9.83 22.65 -1.45
CA ASP A 53 -9.02 23.25 -0.39
C ASP A 53 -8.62 22.24 0.71
N ASP A 54 -9.25 21.06 0.72
CA ASP A 54 -9.06 20.01 1.72
C ASP A 54 -7.95 19.03 1.33
N ASP A 55 -7.29 18.43 2.34
CA ASP A 55 -6.26 17.40 2.10
C ASP A 55 -6.90 16.15 1.47
N PRO A 56 -6.48 15.73 0.25
CA PRO A 56 -7.07 14.58 -0.45
C PRO A 56 -6.85 13.24 0.28
N LEU A 57 -5.96 13.20 1.28
CA LEU A 57 -5.74 12.02 2.12
C LEU A 57 -6.66 11.99 3.36
N SER A 58 -7.42 13.06 3.64
CA SER A 58 -8.33 13.14 4.79
C SER A 58 -9.32 11.96 4.89
N PRO A 59 -9.92 11.44 3.79
CA PRO A 59 -10.85 10.31 3.88
C PRO A 59 -10.23 9.03 4.47
N VAL A 60 -8.91 8.88 4.36
CA VAL A 60 -8.19 7.74 4.91
C VAL A 60 -7.92 7.91 6.40
N ALA A 61 -7.86 9.16 6.90
CA ALA A 61 -7.55 9.45 8.30
C ALA A 61 -8.61 8.91 9.29
N ASP A 62 -9.84 8.70 8.83
CA ASP A 62 -10.93 8.10 9.61
C ASP A 62 -10.83 6.56 9.70
N LEU A 63 -9.92 5.94 8.96
CA LEU A 63 -9.71 4.50 8.97
C LEU A 63 -8.87 4.07 10.19
N PRO A 64 -8.98 2.80 10.63
CA PRO A 64 -8.18 2.29 11.73
C PRO A 64 -6.69 2.51 11.48
N ARG A 65 -5.98 3.09 12.46
CA ARG A 65 -4.51 3.17 12.39
C ARG A 65 -3.92 1.78 12.55
N LEU A 66 -2.81 1.53 11.87
CA LEU A 66 -2.14 0.24 11.84
C LEU A 66 -0.63 0.42 11.96
N THR A 67 -0.02 -0.21 12.95
CA THR A 67 1.44 -0.34 13.00
C THR A 67 1.86 -1.62 12.29
N VAL A 68 2.87 -1.56 11.44
CA VAL A 68 3.32 -2.69 10.63
C VAL A 68 4.82 -2.90 10.83
N LEU A 69 5.20 -3.99 11.48
CA LEU A 69 6.58 -4.44 11.60
C LEU A 69 6.93 -5.38 10.43
N ALA A 70 7.48 -4.84 9.36
CA ALA A 70 7.80 -5.57 8.14
C ALA A 70 9.30 -5.66 7.89
N ARG A 71 9.73 -6.78 7.28
CA ARG A 71 11.11 -6.92 6.81
C ARG A 71 11.33 -6.11 5.55
N GLU A 72 12.57 -5.65 5.35
CA GLU A 72 13.00 -4.90 4.16
C GLU A 72 12.56 -5.60 2.87
N ARG A 73 12.88 -6.88 2.73
CA ARG A 73 12.52 -7.70 1.56
C ARG A 73 11.02 -7.73 1.24
N ALA A 74 10.16 -7.62 2.26
CA ALA A 74 8.72 -7.64 2.07
C ALA A 74 8.22 -6.28 1.56
N VAL A 75 8.79 -5.19 2.10
CA VAL A 75 8.54 -3.82 1.64
C VAL A 75 9.10 -3.61 0.24
N ASP A 76 10.30 -4.10 -0.05
CA ASP A 76 10.93 -4.00 -1.38
C ASP A 76 10.08 -4.71 -2.44
N ALA A 77 9.58 -5.91 -2.12
CA ALA A 77 8.75 -6.68 -3.05
C ALA A 77 7.47 -5.93 -3.47
N ILE A 78 6.86 -5.14 -2.58
CA ILE A 78 5.67 -4.34 -2.91
C ILE A 78 6.03 -2.97 -3.48
N THR A 79 7.23 -2.45 -3.21
CA THR A 79 7.66 -1.14 -3.70
C THR A 79 8.39 -1.20 -5.05
N ASP A 80 8.68 -2.40 -5.56
CA ASP A 80 9.28 -2.62 -6.89
C ASP A 80 8.38 -2.10 -8.04
N ARG A 81 7.05 -2.12 -7.85
CA ARG A 81 6.09 -1.59 -8.84
C ARG A 81 5.56 -0.25 -8.39
N PHE A 82 5.62 0.75 -9.27
CA PHE A 82 5.19 2.11 -8.98
C PHE A 82 3.78 2.17 -8.39
N ARG A 83 2.78 1.55 -9.02
CA ARG A 83 1.38 1.59 -8.53
C ARG A 83 1.24 1.03 -7.11
N SER A 84 1.86 -0.11 -6.83
CA SER A 84 1.84 -0.71 -5.48
C SER A 84 2.58 0.16 -4.46
N ALA A 85 3.75 0.70 -4.84
CA ALA A 85 4.53 1.61 -4.01
C ALA A 85 3.77 2.90 -3.68
N SER A 86 3.09 3.49 -4.68
CA SER A 86 2.32 4.73 -4.52
C SER A 86 1.08 4.54 -3.64
N ARG A 87 0.43 3.37 -3.69
CA ARG A 87 -0.67 3.03 -2.77
C ARG A 87 -0.19 2.87 -1.33
N LEU A 88 0.94 2.19 -1.13
CA LEU A 88 1.60 2.13 0.18
C LEU A 88 1.99 3.53 0.66
N ALA A 89 2.54 4.36 -0.22
CA ALA A 89 2.88 5.73 0.11
C ALA A 89 1.66 6.54 0.55
N ALA A 90 0.50 6.39 -0.10
CA ALA A 90 -0.71 7.10 0.28
C ALA A 90 -1.14 6.81 1.74
N VAL A 91 -1.13 5.55 2.16
CA VAL A 91 -1.50 5.19 3.55
C VAL A 91 -0.44 5.62 4.56
N VAL A 92 0.84 5.62 4.19
CA VAL A 92 1.93 6.10 5.07
C VAL A 92 1.93 7.63 5.18
N GLU A 93 1.75 8.35 4.06
CA GLU A 93 1.68 9.81 4.01
C GLU A 93 0.45 10.34 4.75
N ALA A 94 -0.68 9.62 4.71
CA ALA A 94 -1.88 9.92 5.50
C ALA A 94 -1.68 9.71 7.01
N GLY A 95 -0.54 9.13 7.44
CA GLY A 95 -0.21 8.90 8.85
C GLY A 95 -1.04 7.81 9.53
N ILE A 96 -1.80 7.02 8.77
CA ILE A 96 -2.57 5.89 9.32
C ILE A 96 -1.73 4.63 9.46
N TRP A 97 -0.69 4.47 8.64
CA TRP A 97 0.24 3.36 8.71
C TRP A 97 1.55 3.82 9.33
N ASP A 98 1.87 3.24 10.48
CA ASP A 98 3.21 3.34 11.06
C ASP A 98 4.04 2.14 10.61
N LEU A 99 4.72 2.30 9.47
CA LEU A 99 5.55 1.25 8.88
C LEU A 99 6.94 1.24 9.55
N ARG A 100 7.31 0.09 10.11
CA ARG A 100 8.50 -0.13 10.94
C ARG A 100 9.33 -1.29 10.42
N MET A 101 10.64 -1.16 10.51
CA MET A 101 11.59 -2.19 10.10
C MET A 101 11.67 -3.31 11.13
N LEU A 102 11.44 -4.53 10.66
CA LEU A 102 11.70 -5.74 11.42
C LEU A 102 13.05 -6.33 10.99
N VAL A 103 13.99 -6.41 11.94
CA VAL A 103 15.34 -6.96 11.70
C VAL A 103 15.32 -8.48 11.64
N GLU A 104 14.63 -9.12 12.59
CA GLU A 104 14.61 -10.58 12.72
C GLU A 104 13.28 -11.19 12.27
N SER A 105 13.36 -12.24 11.45
CA SER A 105 12.20 -13.01 11.03
C SER A 105 11.42 -13.53 12.24
N GLN A 106 10.10 -13.41 12.18
CA GLN A 106 9.20 -14.08 13.10
C GLN A 106 8.75 -15.42 12.49
N PRO A 107 8.37 -16.40 13.33
CA PRO A 107 7.94 -17.72 12.84
C PRO A 107 6.62 -17.65 12.07
N ASN A 108 5.72 -16.74 12.43
CA ASN A 108 4.42 -16.55 11.77
C ASN A 108 4.07 -15.06 11.68
N ALA A 109 3.22 -14.72 10.69
CA ALA A 109 2.60 -13.42 10.64
C ALA A 109 1.54 -13.29 11.73
N VAL A 110 1.55 -12.19 12.46
CA VAL A 110 0.68 -11.96 13.62
C VAL A 110 -0.08 -10.66 13.45
N LEU A 111 -1.33 -10.63 13.93
CA LEU A 111 -2.10 -9.42 14.17
C LEU A 111 -2.39 -9.33 15.67
N ALA A 112 -1.90 -8.28 16.33
CA ALA A 112 -2.03 -8.06 17.76
C ALA A 112 -2.61 -6.67 18.05
N GLY A 113 -3.80 -6.62 18.63
CA GLY A 113 -4.36 -5.43 19.28
C GLY A 113 -3.99 -5.36 20.76
N ARG A 114 -4.48 -4.35 21.47
CA ARG A 114 -4.20 -4.19 22.92
C ARG A 114 -4.81 -5.28 23.79
N SER A 115 -5.93 -5.86 23.38
CA SER A 115 -6.73 -6.78 24.21
C SER A 115 -6.93 -8.15 23.58
N ASP A 116 -6.42 -8.34 22.36
CA ASP A 116 -6.69 -9.48 21.51
C ASP A 116 -5.59 -9.62 20.45
N GLY A 117 -5.23 -10.85 20.11
CA GLY A 117 -4.21 -11.12 19.10
C GLY A 117 -4.38 -12.48 18.47
N CYS A 118 -4.03 -12.62 17.21
CA CYS A 118 -4.15 -13.87 16.47
C CYS A 118 -3.00 -14.06 15.48
N VAL A 119 -2.78 -15.31 15.10
CA VAL A 119 -1.87 -15.66 13.99
C VAL A 119 -2.65 -15.58 12.69
N LEU A 120 -2.03 -15.00 11.65
CA LEU A 120 -2.61 -14.88 10.32
C LEU A 120 -2.01 -15.95 9.40
N ILE A 121 -2.87 -16.75 8.76
CA ILE A 121 -2.48 -17.74 7.76
C ILE A 121 -3.23 -17.47 6.46
N ALA A 122 -2.54 -17.53 5.33
CA ALA A 122 -3.19 -17.49 4.03
C ALA A 122 -4.10 -18.72 3.89
N ALA A 123 -5.39 -18.53 3.57
CA ALA A 123 -6.23 -19.66 3.20
C ALA A 123 -5.61 -20.38 2.01
N ALA A 124 -5.44 -21.70 2.10
CA ALA A 124 -5.12 -22.50 0.93
C ALA A 124 -6.34 -22.45 0.01
N GLU A 125 -6.18 -21.91 -1.19
CA GLU A 125 -7.18 -22.07 -2.24
C GLU A 125 -7.19 -23.55 -2.61
N GLU A 126 -8.34 -24.21 -2.47
CA GLU A 126 -8.57 -25.49 -3.12
C GLU A 126 -8.33 -25.25 -4.62
N SER A 127 -7.21 -25.74 -5.12
CA SER A 127 -6.85 -25.59 -6.53
C SER A 127 -7.86 -26.35 -7.37
N ASP A 128 -8.89 -25.66 -7.84
CA ASP A 128 -9.70 -26.14 -8.94
C ASP A 128 -8.94 -25.84 -10.24
N ASP A 129 -8.90 -26.86 -11.09
CA ASP A 129 -8.08 -26.91 -12.30
C ASP A 129 -8.49 -25.82 -13.29
N GLY A 130 -7.55 -24.96 -13.69
CA GLY A 130 -7.63 -24.23 -14.96
C GLY A 130 -7.82 -22.71 -14.87
N ASP A 131 -6.74 -22.01 -15.21
CA ASP A 131 -6.75 -20.67 -15.82
C ASP A 131 -7.32 -19.52 -14.97
N ALA A 132 -6.55 -19.08 -13.98
CA ALA A 132 -6.65 -17.74 -13.44
C ALA A 132 -5.25 -17.18 -13.16
N THR A 133 -4.95 -16.04 -13.78
CA THR A 133 -3.84 -15.15 -13.44
C THR A 133 -3.93 -14.77 -11.95
N SER A 134 -3.17 -15.46 -11.11
CA SER A 134 -3.25 -15.36 -9.64
C SER A 134 -2.88 -13.95 -9.15
N THR A 135 -3.88 -13.08 -9.01
CA THR A 135 -3.79 -11.83 -8.24
C THR A 135 -4.76 -11.80 -7.06
N ASP A 136 -5.63 -12.80 -6.93
CA ASP A 136 -6.29 -13.13 -5.67
C ASP A 136 -5.50 -14.26 -5.01
N ARG A 137 -4.88 -14.00 -3.86
CA ARG A 137 -4.42 -15.04 -2.95
C ARG A 137 -5.30 -14.87 -1.72
N GLY A 138 -6.27 -15.77 -1.57
CA GLY A 138 -7.52 -15.69 -0.81
C GLY A 138 -7.51 -15.23 0.67
N PRO A 139 -8.68 -15.27 1.34
CA PRO A 139 -8.90 -14.60 2.62
C PRO A 139 -7.94 -15.08 3.71
N TRP A 140 -7.33 -14.14 4.43
CA TRP A 140 -6.46 -14.46 5.56
C TRP A 140 -7.30 -14.98 6.73
N CYS A 141 -6.96 -16.16 7.22
CA CYS A 141 -7.62 -16.84 8.32
C CYS A 141 -6.96 -16.49 9.65
N ARG A 142 -7.78 -16.21 10.66
CA ARG A 142 -7.35 -16.02 12.04
C ARG A 142 -7.19 -17.39 12.73
N ILE A 143 -6.07 -17.57 13.42
CA ILE A 143 -5.87 -18.73 14.28
C ILE A 143 -5.55 -18.28 15.70
N GLY A 144 -6.41 -18.71 16.63
CA GLY A 144 -6.28 -18.43 18.05
C GLY A 144 -6.73 -17.02 18.43
N SER A 145 -6.87 -16.82 19.73
CA SER A 145 -7.06 -15.53 20.36
C SER A 145 -6.17 -15.51 21.61
N ASP A 146 -5.21 -14.59 21.61
CA ASP A 146 -4.23 -14.44 22.68
C ASP A 146 -4.12 -12.95 23.06
N PRO A 147 -4.67 -12.54 24.21
CA PRO A 147 -4.64 -11.15 24.66
C PRO A 147 -3.23 -10.69 25.06
N THR A 148 -2.29 -11.60 25.29
CA THR A 148 -0.89 -11.28 25.69
C THR A 148 0.06 -11.20 24.52
N LEU A 149 -0.44 -11.40 23.30
CA LEU A 149 0.40 -11.53 22.11
C LEU A 149 1.16 -10.23 21.80
N ARG A 150 0.55 -9.08 22.09
CA ARG A 150 1.16 -7.77 21.89
C ARG A 150 2.40 -7.54 22.75
N ASP A 151 2.35 -7.92 24.03
CA ASP A 151 3.44 -7.72 24.99
C ASP A 151 4.77 -8.33 24.52
N ARG A 152 4.71 -9.40 23.71
CA ARG A 152 5.89 -10.06 23.13
C ARG A 152 6.63 -9.19 22.12
N TYR A 153 5.91 -8.27 21.48
CA TYR A 153 6.43 -7.43 20.40
C TYR A 153 6.64 -5.99 20.81
N ASP A 154 6.21 -5.57 22.01
CA ASP A 154 6.35 -4.17 22.48
C ASP A 154 7.81 -3.69 22.49
N ALA A 155 8.76 -4.54 22.93
CA ALA A 155 10.19 -4.19 22.88
C ALA A 155 10.69 -4.02 21.44
N LEU A 156 10.29 -4.93 20.55
CA LEU A 156 10.64 -4.85 19.13
C LEU A 156 10.02 -3.61 18.47
N LEU A 157 8.79 -3.24 18.84
CA LEU A 157 8.11 -2.04 18.36
C LEU A 157 8.83 -0.76 18.79
N ALA A 158 9.25 -0.70 20.05
CA ALA A 158 9.94 0.47 20.60
C ALA A 158 11.28 0.73 19.92
N ASP A 159 12.02 -0.33 19.58
CA ASP A 159 13.35 -0.25 18.97
C ASP A 159 13.31 -0.14 17.43
N ALA A 160 12.17 -0.43 16.79
CA ALA A 160 12.08 -0.49 15.34
C ALA A 160 12.14 0.89 14.67
N GLU A 161 13.00 1.00 13.66
CA GLU A 161 13.14 2.21 12.83
C GLU A 161 11.94 2.38 11.90
N THR A 162 11.49 3.63 11.72
CA THR A 162 10.45 3.97 10.75
C THR A 162 10.95 3.83 9.32
N VAL A 163 10.19 3.10 8.50
CA VAL A 163 10.45 2.95 7.07
C VAL A 163 9.94 4.16 6.32
N ARG A 164 10.81 4.74 5.48
CA ARG A 164 10.39 5.78 4.52
C ARG A 164 10.18 5.18 3.14
N VAL A 165 8.96 5.27 2.63
CA VAL A 165 8.65 4.91 1.25
C VAL A 165 9.24 5.98 0.33
N ARG A 166 10.11 5.58 -0.61
CA ARG A 166 10.77 6.52 -1.54
C ARG A 166 9.82 7.05 -2.60
N THR A 167 8.88 6.21 -3.05
CA THR A 167 7.87 6.58 -4.04
C THR A 167 6.83 7.47 -3.39
N PRO A 168 6.49 8.64 -3.97
CA PRO A 168 5.41 9.49 -3.46
C PRO A 168 4.03 8.86 -3.73
N SER A 169 3.01 9.29 -2.99
CA SER A 169 1.62 8.98 -3.36
C SER A 169 1.25 9.61 -4.70
N ARG A 170 0.17 9.09 -5.33
CA ARG A 170 -0.36 9.65 -6.58
C ARG A 170 -0.81 11.10 -6.41
N HIS A 171 -1.45 11.42 -5.29
CA HIS A 171 -1.85 12.79 -4.93
C HIS A 171 -0.65 13.73 -4.89
N ARG A 172 0.41 13.35 -4.18
CA ARG A 172 1.62 14.16 -4.07
C ARG A 172 2.34 14.32 -5.41
N LEU A 173 2.40 13.25 -6.22
CA LEU A 173 2.99 13.31 -7.55
C LEU A 173 2.20 14.26 -8.46
N TYR A 174 0.87 14.09 -8.52
CA TYR A 174 -0.01 14.91 -9.35
C TYR A 174 0.03 16.38 -8.95
N GLY A 175 -0.11 16.68 -7.65
CA GLY A 175 -0.01 18.05 -7.13
C GLY A 175 1.31 18.72 -7.48
N ALA A 176 2.43 18.01 -7.30
CA ALA A 176 3.76 18.53 -7.64
C ALA A 176 3.95 18.77 -9.15
N LEU A 177 3.41 17.90 -10.01
CA LEU A 177 3.47 18.07 -11.46
C LEU A 177 2.58 19.23 -11.92
N ARG A 178 1.35 19.33 -11.39
CA ARG A 178 0.42 20.40 -11.70
C ARG A 178 0.99 21.76 -11.30
N GLU A 179 1.55 21.88 -10.10
CA GLU A 179 2.15 23.12 -9.59
C GLU A 179 3.33 23.58 -10.47
N ARG A 180 4.18 22.65 -10.93
CA ARG A 180 5.44 22.98 -11.61
C ARG A 180 5.32 23.05 -13.13
N CYS A 181 4.44 22.25 -13.71
CA CYS A 181 4.37 21.98 -15.15
C CYS A 181 2.98 22.23 -15.75
N GLY A 182 1.97 22.53 -14.94
CA GLY A 182 0.60 22.70 -15.38
C GLY A 182 -0.20 21.39 -15.41
N GLU A 183 -1.52 21.54 -15.52
CA GLU A 183 -2.50 20.45 -15.44
C GLU A 183 -2.34 19.44 -16.58
N GLU A 184 -2.17 19.90 -17.82
CA GLU A 184 -2.04 19.01 -18.99
C GLU A 184 -0.87 18.02 -18.86
N VAL A 185 0.26 18.48 -18.31
CA VAL A 185 1.45 17.63 -18.08
C VAL A 185 1.20 16.65 -16.95
N ALA A 186 0.51 17.07 -15.89
CA ALA A 186 0.16 16.21 -14.77
C ALA A 186 -0.79 15.08 -15.21
N ASP A 187 -1.81 15.42 -15.99
CA ASP A 187 -2.77 14.47 -16.55
C ASP A 187 -2.10 13.43 -17.45
N GLU A 188 -1.23 13.89 -18.36
CA GLU A 188 -0.53 12.99 -19.28
C GLU A 188 0.45 12.08 -18.54
N ALA A 189 1.17 12.59 -17.54
CA ALA A 189 2.06 11.77 -16.73
C ALA A 189 1.32 10.65 -15.99
N VAL A 190 0.12 10.94 -15.46
CA VAL A 190 -0.71 9.93 -14.79
C VAL A 190 -1.19 8.87 -15.79
N ARG A 191 -1.63 9.27 -16.99
CA ARG A 191 -2.05 8.33 -18.04
C ARG A 191 -0.92 7.38 -18.43
N LEU A 192 0.29 7.90 -18.65
CA LEU A 192 1.46 7.07 -18.97
C LEU A 192 1.79 6.05 -17.87
N LEU A 193 1.69 6.46 -16.60
CA LEU A 193 1.89 5.56 -15.46
C LEU A 193 0.82 4.48 -15.33
N ASP A 194 -0.39 4.77 -15.81
CA ASP A 194 -1.50 3.81 -15.82
C ASP A 194 -1.38 2.82 -16.98
N GLU A 195 -0.86 3.24 -18.13
CA GLU A 195 -0.54 2.38 -19.28
C GLU A 195 0.60 1.39 -18.98
N ASP A 196 1.64 1.81 -18.25
CA ASP A 196 2.75 0.94 -17.83
C ASP A 196 2.32 -0.20 -16.88
N GLY A 197 1.12 -0.11 -16.30
CA GLY A 197 0.53 -1.18 -15.49
C GLY A 197 0.05 -2.39 -16.30
N GLY A 198 -0.13 -2.23 -17.61
CA GLY A 198 -0.65 -3.23 -18.53
C GLY A 198 0.42 -4.04 -19.25
N GLY A 199 1.44 -4.52 -18.54
CA GLY A 199 2.37 -5.55 -19.06
C GLY A 199 2.89 -5.29 -20.47
N SER A 200 3.61 -4.19 -20.68
CA SER A 200 4.52 -4.08 -21.83
C SER A 200 5.96 -3.97 -21.33
N GLU A 201 6.86 -4.58 -22.09
CA GLU A 201 8.29 -4.73 -21.88
C GLU A 201 8.93 -3.57 -21.11
N SER A 202 9.87 -3.94 -20.22
CA SER A 202 10.78 -3.04 -19.51
C SER A 202 10.91 -1.71 -20.22
N LEU A 203 10.32 -0.66 -19.63
CA LEU A 203 10.45 0.72 -20.07
C LEU A 203 11.84 0.93 -20.66
N ASP A 204 11.94 0.96 -21.99
CA ASP A 204 13.16 1.42 -22.63
C ASP A 204 13.24 2.90 -22.25
N ARG A 205 13.97 3.14 -21.16
CA ARG A 205 14.17 4.43 -20.50
C ARG A 205 14.70 5.46 -21.50
N SER A 206 15.28 4.99 -22.61
CA SER A 206 15.70 5.76 -23.77
C SER A 206 14.51 6.28 -24.58
N GLY A 207 13.53 5.43 -24.90
CA GLY A 207 12.34 5.78 -25.66
C GLY A 207 11.41 6.77 -24.94
N ALA A 208 11.21 6.58 -23.63
CA ALA A 208 10.41 7.52 -22.83
C ALA A 208 11.05 8.92 -22.74
N ARG A 209 12.38 9.00 -22.61
CA ARG A 209 13.11 10.29 -22.65
C ARG A 209 13.02 10.98 -24.01
N VAL A 210 13.11 10.23 -25.10
CA VAL A 210 13.00 10.77 -26.46
C VAL A 210 11.59 11.30 -26.71
N ARG A 211 10.54 10.61 -26.23
CA ARG A 211 9.16 11.09 -26.34
C ARG A 211 8.90 12.34 -25.49
N ALA A 212 9.41 12.39 -24.26
CA ALA A 212 9.33 13.58 -23.41
C ALA A 212 10.06 14.79 -24.03
N TYR A 213 11.25 14.58 -24.62
CA TYR A 213 11.98 15.63 -25.33
C TYR A 213 11.23 16.10 -26.59
N ALA A 214 10.68 15.17 -27.38
CA ALA A 214 9.94 15.49 -28.59
C ALA A 214 8.59 16.18 -28.31
N ALA A 215 7.97 15.94 -27.16
CA ALA A 215 6.77 16.65 -26.72
C ALA A 215 7.07 18.09 -26.30
N GLY A 216 8.21 18.33 -25.62
CA GLY A 216 8.66 19.67 -25.22
C GLY A 216 8.98 20.60 -26.41
N GLU A 217 9.44 20.06 -27.54
CA GLU A 217 9.77 20.86 -28.73
C GLU A 217 8.54 21.29 -29.56
N ARG A 218 7.35 20.73 -29.30
CA ARG A 218 6.11 21.09 -30.02
C ARG A 218 5.27 22.15 -29.32
N LEU A 219 5.62 22.52 -28.10
CA LEU A 219 4.95 23.55 -27.28
C LEU A 219 5.77 24.86 -27.19
N GLY A 220 6.81 25.02 -28.02
CA GLY A 220 7.61 26.24 -28.16
C GLY A 220 7.16 27.11 -29.33
#